data_AF-A0A3M9LZZ7-F1
#
_entry.id   AF-A0A3M9LZZ7-F1
#
_cell.length_a   1.000
_cell.length_b   1.000
_cell.length_c   1.000
_cell.angle_alpha   90.00
_cell.angle_beta   90.00
_cell.angle_gamma   90.00
#
_symmetry.space_group_name_H-M   'P 1'
#
loop_
_entity.id
_entity.type
_entity.pdbx_description
1 polymer ?
#
loop_
_entity_poly.entity_id
_entity_poly.type
_entity_poly.pdbx_seq_one_letter_code
_entity_poly.pdbx_strand_id
1 'polypeptide(L)' 'MLRTWRNLSPTQRRLVITVGALEAAAKAAALIDLSRRPASEIRGPKLLWAVALPTVNSAGLLPAAYFLVGRRR' A
#
# COMPACT_ATOMS: atom_id res chain seq x y z
N MET A 1 -16.29 23.36 8.65
CA MET A 1 -14.89 23.62 9.04
C MET A 1 -14.05 22.37 8.75
N LEU A 2 -13.14 22.43 7.78
CA LEU A 2 -12.20 21.32 7.53
C LEU A 2 -11.27 21.21 8.74
N ARG A 3 -11.07 20.01 9.29
CA ARG A 3 -10.10 19.79 10.37
C ARG A 3 -8.70 20.02 9.80
N THR A 4 -8.09 21.13 10.15
CA THR A 4 -6.68 21.41 9.84
C THR A 4 -5.78 20.56 10.71
N TRP A 5 -4.61 20.18 10.18
CA TRP A 5 -3.58 19.43 10.90
C TRP A 5 -3.25 19.98 12.30
N ARG A 6 -3.27 21.31 12.45
CA ARG A 6 -3.05 22.02 13.73
C ARG A 6 -4.12 21.74 14.80
N ASN A 7 -5.30 21.26 14.40
CA ASN A 7 -6.42 20.95 15.30
C ASN A 7 -6.47 19.47 15.71
N LEU A 8 -5.52 18.65 15.26
CA LEU A 8 -5.44 17.24 15.66
C LEU A 8 -4.79 17.13 17.05
N SER A 9 -5.34 16.25 17.89
CA SER A 9 -4.68 15.90 19.14
C SER A 9 -3.33 15.22 18.87
N PRO A 10 -2.39 15.23 19.83
CA PRO A 10 -1.10 14.55 19.66
C PRO A 10 -1.25 13.07 19.28
N THR A 11 -2.24 12.36 19.83
CA THR A 11 -2.51 10.95 19.52
C THR A 11 -3.12 10.78 18.13
N GLN A 12 -4.01 11.67 17.68
CA GLN A 12 -4.52 11.64 16.30
C GLN A 12 -3.39 11.87 15.29
N ARG A 13 -2.50 12.84 15.56
CA ARG A 13 -1.35 13.12 14.71
C ARG A 13 -0.40 11.92 14.63
N ARG A 14 -0.11 11.30 15.78
CA ARG A 14 0.69 10.06 15.83
C ARG A 14 0.03 8.95 15.03
N LEU A 15 -1.27 8.74 15.19
CA LEU A 15 -2.00 7.69 14.47
C LEU A 15 -1.93 7.89 12.95
N VAL A 16 -2.13 9.11 12.45
CA VAL A 16 -2.02 9.41 11.01
C VAL A 16 -0.60 9.13 10.50
N ILE A 17 0.43 9.55 11.24
CA ILE A 17 1.83 9.29 10.87
C ILE A 17 2.11 7.79 10.86
N THR A 18 1.71 7.06 11.90
CA THR A 18 1.94 5.62 12.00
C THR A 18 1.23 4.85 10.90
N VAL A 19 -0.05 5.14 10.63
CA VAL A 19 -0.80 4.48 9.54
C VAL A 19 -0.16 4.80 8.19
N GLY A 20 0.19 6.06 7.93
CA GLY A 20 0.84 6.46 6.69
C GLY A 20 2.21 5.78 6.48
N ALA A 21 3.00 5.65 7.55
CA ALA A 21 4.30 4.97 7.49
C ALA A 21 4.14 3.46 7.21
N LEU A 22 3.19 2.81 7.87
CA LEU A 22 2.88 1.40 7.64
C LEU A 22 2.40 1.15 6.20
N GLU A 23 1.52 2.01 5.68
CA GLU A 23 1.06 1.91 4.30
C GLU A 23 2.19 2.12 3.29
N ALA A 24 3.05 3.12 3.51
CA ALA A 24 4.20 3.38 2.65
C ALA A 24 5.16 2.18 2.63
N ALA A 25 5.47 1.61 3.80
CA ALA A 25 6.31 0.43 3.91
C ALA A 25 5.70 -0.79 3.21
N ALA A 26 4.40 -1.03 3.38
CA ALA A 26 3.69 -2.14 2.74
C ALA A 26 3.68 -1.99 1.20
N LYS A 27 3.46 -0.78 0.68
CA LYS A 27 3.55 -0.49 -0.76
C LYS A 27 4.96 -0.73 -1.30
N ALA A 28 5.98 -0.24 -0.61
CA ALA A 28 7.37 -0.46 -1.00
C ALA A 28 7.71 -1.95 -1.05
N ALA A 29 7.35 -2.71 -0.02
CA ALA A 29 7.55 -4.16 0.01
C ALA A 29 6.83 -4.87 -1.13
N ALA A 30 5.57 -4.51 -1.41
CA ALA A 30 4.79 -5.09 -2.50
C ALA A 30 5.40 -4.77 -3.87
N LEU A 31 5.87 -3.54 -4.09
CA LEU A 31 6.53 -3.14 -5.34
C LEU A 31 7.89 -3.82 -5.55
N ILE A 32 8.66 -4.02 -4.48
CA ILE A 32 9.93 -4.76 -4.52
C ILE A 32 9.67 -6.25 -4.83
N ASP A 33 8.66 -6.86 -4.22
CA ASP A 33 8.29 -8.25 -4.53
C ASP A 33 7.78 -8.37 -5.98
N LEU A 34 6.92 -7.46 -6.42
CA LEU A 34 6.38 -7.43 -7.78
C LEU A 34 7.50 -7.26 -8.82
N SER A 35 8.49 -6.39 -8.56
CA SER A 35 9.58 -6.16 -9.52
C SER A 35 10.45 -7.40 -9.69
N ARG A 36 10.69 -8.15 -8.60
CA ARG A 36 11.50 -9.38 -8.59
C ARG A 36 10.80 -10.60 -9.19
N ARG A 37 9.47 -10.67 -9.15
CA ARG A 37 8.71 -11.82 -9.66
C ARG A 37 8.52 -11.81 -11.18
N PRO A 38 8.67 -12.95 -11.87
CA PRO A 38 8.24 -13.06 -13.27
C PRO A 38 6.72 -12.90 -13.39
N ALA A 39 6.24 -12.42 -14.53
CA ALA A 39 4.80 -12.15 -14.73
C ALA A 39 3.93 -13.42 -14.63
N SER A 40 4.50 -14.60 -14.88
CA SER A 40 3.82 -15.91 -14.73
C SER A 40 3.42 -16.22 -13.28
N GLU A 41 4.16 -15.68 -12.30
CA GLU A 41 3.90 -15.83 -10.87
C GLU A 41 2.90 -14.80 -10.32
N ILE A 42 2.38 -13.92 -11.15
CA ILE A 42 1.42 -12.89 -10.74
C ILE A 42 0.04 -13.24 -11.29
N ARG A 43 -0.99 -13.15 -10.44
CA ARG A 43 -2.37 -13.29 -10.86
C ARG A 43 -2.81 -12.01 -11.57
N GLY A 44 -3.11 -12.14 -12.86
CA GLY A 44 -3.52 -11.03 -13.71
C GLY A 44 -2.34 -10.23 -14.28
N PRO A 45 -2.61 -9.15 -15.03
CA PRO A 45 -1.57 -8.36 -15.66
C PRO A 45 -0.64 -7.70 -14.62
N LYS A 46 0.65 -8.00 -14.70
CA LYS A 46 1.69 -7.43 -13.83
C LYS A 46 1.65 -5.90 -13.81
N LEU A 47 1.35 -5.27 -14.95
CA LEU A 47 1.22 -3.82 -15.06
C LEU A 47 0.08 -3.24 -14.23
N LEU A 48 -1.04 -3.94 -14.07
CA LEU A 48 -2.14 -3.45 -13.22
C LEU A 48 -1.68 -3.34 -11.77
N TRP A 49 -0.95 -4.34 -11.26
CA TRP A 49 -0.37 -4.26 -9.92
C TRP A 49 0.68 -3.15 -9.81
N ALA A 50 1.51 -2.96 -10.83
CA ALA A 50 2.55 -1.93 -10.85
C ALA A 50 1.98 -0.51 -10.80
N VAL A 51 0.81 -0.28 -11.41
CA VAL A 51 0.11 1.01 -11.40
C VAL A 51 -0.75 1.16 -10.14
N ALA A 52 -1.48 0.13 -9.74
CA ALA A 52 -2.43 0.21 -8.63
C ALA A 52 -1.75 0.38 -7.27
N LEU A 53 -0.68 -0.36 -6.99
CA LEU A 53 0.03 -0.32 -5.70
C LEU A 53 0.50 1.11 -5.29
N PRO A 54 1.13 1.92 -6.16
CA PRO A 54 1.55 3.26 -5.79
C PRO A 54 0.38 4.27 -5.78
N THR A 55 -0.58 4.13 -6.71
CA THR A 55 -1.60 5.18 -6.95
C THR A 55 -2.79 5.11 -6.00
N VAL A 56 -3.19 3.93 -5.56
CA VAL A 56 -4.37 3.76 -4.71
C VAL A 56 -3.98 3.91 -3.25
N ASN A 57 -4.59 4.88 -2.56
CA ASN A 57 -4.45 5.05 -1.12
C ASN A 57 -5.56 4.25 -0.43
N SER A 58 -5.19 3.23 0.34
CA SER A 58 -6.14 2.21 0.84
C SER A 58 -5.89 1.77 2.28
N ALA A 59 -5.09 2.53 3.04
CA ALA A 59 -4.70 2.17 4.40
C ALA A 59 -4.08 0.76 4.49
N GLY A 60 -3.33 0.35 3.45
CA GLY A 60 -2.64 -0.94 3.40
C GLY A 60 -3.47 -2.12 2.90
N LEU A 61 -4.76 -1.96 2.60
CA LEU A 61 -5.60 -3.04 2.07
C LEU A 61 -5.13 -3.55 0.70
N LEU A 62 -4.70 -2.65 -0.19
CA LEU A 62 -4.26 -3.05 -1.53
C LEU A 62 -2.94 -3.84 -1.52
N PRO A 63 -1.88 -3.42 -0.79
CA PRO A 63 -0.70 -4.27 -0.56
C PRO A 63 -1.05 -5.63 0.06
N ALA A 64 -1.97 -5.68 1.02
CA ALA A 64 -2.41 -6.95 1.61
C ALA A 64 -3.07 -7.86 0.57
N ALA A 65 -3.98 -7.32 -0.26
CA ALA A 65 -4.61 -8.06 -1.35
C ALA A 65 -3.59 -8.59 -2.38
N TYR A 66 -2.55 -7.81 -2.69
CA TYR A 66 -1.46 -8.27 -3.55
C TYR A 66 -0.75 -9.51 -2.97
N PHE A 67 -0.36 -9.47 -1.69
CA PHE A 67 0.33 -10.61 -1.07
C PHE A 67 -0.56 -11.83 -0.90
N LEU A 68 -1.84 -11.64 -0.57
CA LEU A 68 -2.78 -12.74 -0.31
C LEU A 68 -3.32 -13.38 -1.58
N VAL A 69 -3.60 -12.58 -2.61
CA VAL A 69 -4.35 -13.01 -3.80
C VAL A 69 -3.61 -12.71 -5.09
N GLY A 70 -2.82 -11.63 -5.14
CA GLY A 70 -2.09 -11.20 -6.33
C GLY A 70 -0.90 -12.08 -6.71
N ARG A 71 -0.34 -12.83 -5.75
CA ARG A 71 0.74 -13.81 -6.00
C ARG A 71 0.17 -15.19 -6.39
N ARG A 72 0.81 -15.85 -7.35
CA ARG A 72 0.78 -17.30 -7.50
C ARG A 72 1.95 -17.86 -6.69
N ARG A 73 1.69 -18.92 -5.92
CA ARG A 73 2.75 -19.65 -5.22
C ARG A 73 3.62 -20.37 -6.25
#